data_AF-A0AAD6V4G6-F1
#
_entry.id   AF-A0AAD6V4G6-F1
#
_cell.length_a   1.000
_cell.length_b   1.000
_cell.length_c   1.000
_cell.angle_alpha   90.00
_cell.angle_beta   90.00
_cell.angle_gamma   90.00
#
_symmetry.space_group_name_H-M   'P 1'
#
loop_
_entity.id
_entity.type
_entity.pdbx_description
1 polymer ?
#
loop_
_entity_poly.entity_id
_entity_poly.type
_entity_poly.pdbx_seq_one_letter_code
_entity_poly.pdbx_strand_id
1 'polypeptide(L)'
;MLAPNPNLIADDAEATRNSLDLTEATIPKAIFTLARAGIAPPLTLFTPAALQRIRSGQGTKSIKVTTELKDSAHLLDISLFPSEETMDQAIWMTAYNTFLKFIQGAYGPGTYLGFAKHFEAMISDSEFKDWFQAFRDFDIRIRSQFFTKAFIINPAEDAYGKLLQGANNRALMSVTTPFSAPPAIANTSTSNTTSGSGPHRTEKPNARMQPYGNQKRNSFRVNPLCLRCGAKDGHRAVDCKAAQPTRHGPFQIYANKDGLFRIGSDNPVCFTYNLAGECRYSGGGHVVHICSLCGGDHPAIRCTRN
;
A
#
# COMPACT_ATOMS: atom_id res chain seq x y z
N MET A 1 61.86 12.96 0.14
CA MET A 1 60.78 13.62 -0.64
C MET A 1 60.54 12.77 -1.87
N LEU A 2 59.41 12.05 -1.92
CA LEU A 2 59.02 11.26 -3.09
C LEU A 2 58.38 12.22 -4.11
N ALA A 3 58.94 12.29 -5.31
CA ALA A 3 58.37 13.08 -6.39
C ALA A 3 57.02 12.47 -6.81
N PRO A 4 55.96 13.27 -6.99
CA PRO A 4 54.68 12.77 -7.49
C PRO A 4 54.86 12.25 -8.92
N ASN A 5 54.35 11.05 -9.17
CA ASN A 5 54.44 10.38 -10.46
C ASN A 5 53.46 11.05 -11.45
N PRO A 6 53.91 11.68 -12.55
CA PRO A 6 53.07 12.49 -13.43
C PRO A 6 52.13 11.67 -14.35
N ASN A 7 52.18 10.33 -14.31
CA ASN A 7 51.40 9.43 -15.17
C ASN A 7 50.20 8.76 -14.46
N LEU A 8 49.52 9.48 -13.55
CA LEU A 8 48.36 8.94 -12.81
C LEU A 8 47.00 9.17 -13.49
N ILE A 9 46.99 9.61 -14.75
CA ILE A 9 45.76 9.76 -15.53
C ILE A 9 45.76 8.67 -16.61
N ALA A 10 45.06 7.57 -16.33
CA ALA A 10 44.78 6.55 -17.34
C ALA A 10 43.83 7.13 -18.39
N ASP A 11 44.11 6.89 -19.68
CA ASP A 11 43.20 7.25 -20.76
C ASP A 11 42.02 6.25 -20.86
N ASP A 12 40.95 6.63 -21.58
CA ASP A 12 39.75 5.78 -21.72
C ASP A 12 40.06 4.41 -22.34
N ALA A 13 41.09 4.31 -23.18
CA ALA A 13 41.51 3.06 -23.81
C ALA A 13 42.26 2.13 -22.83
N GLU A 14 42.97 2.68 -21.87
CA GLU A 14 43.58 1.97 -20.74
C GLU A 14 42.54 1.58 -19.69
N ALA A 15 41.59 2.46 -19.38
CA ALA A 15 40.47 2.16 -18.48
C ALA A 15 39.60 1.01 -19.01
N THR A 16 39.31 0.97 -20.32
CA THR A 16 38.47 -0.08 -20.94
C THR A 16 39.13 -1.47 -20.92
N ARG A 17 40.47 -1.53 -20.83
CA ARG A 17 41.24 -2.79 -20.70
C ARG A 17 41.24 -3.31 -19.26
N ASN A 18 40.96 -2.46 -18.29
CA ASN A 18 40.89 -2.83 -16.88
C ASN A 18 39.46 -3.23 -16.53
N SER A 19 39.22 -4.54 -16.48
CA SER A 19 37.96 -5.04 -15.94
C SER A 19 37.99 -4.96 -14.43
N LEU A 20 37.31 -3.97 -13.85
CA LEU A 20 37.01 -3.97 -12.43
C LEU A 20 36.03 -5.11 -12.14
N ASP A 21 36.53 -6.22 -11.61
CA ASP A 21 35.71 -7.37 -11.24
C ASP A 21 34.94 -7.07 -9.94
N LEU A 22 33.87 -6.29 -10.07
CA LEU A 22 32.92 -6.00 -9.00
C LEU A 22 31.98 -7.18 -8.79
N THR A 23 32.50 -8.36 -8.45
CA THR A 23 31.66 -9.48 -7.96
C THR A 23 30.73 -9.06 -6.81
N GLU A 24 31.04 -7.95 -6.13
CA GLU A 24 30.19 -7.29 -5.13
C GLU A 24 28.94 -6.57 -5.68
N ALA A 25 28.86 -6.24 -6.97
CA ALA A 25 27.74 -5.48 -7.54
C ALA A 25 26.53 -6.35 -7.91
N THR A 26 26.68 -7.67 -7.93
CA THR A 26 25.59 -8.58 -8.35
C THR A 26 24.59 -8.81 -7.23
N ILE A 27 23.32 -8.94 -7.61
CA ILE A 27 22.21 -9.18 -6.68
C ILE A 27 22.28 -10.64 -6.19
N PRO A 28 22.21 -10.91 -4.87
CA PRO A 28 22.36 -12.27 -4.35
C PRO A 28 21.37 -13.27 -4.93
N LYS A 29 21.85 -14.48 -5.25
CA LYS A 29 21.03 -15.59 -5.80
C LYS A 29 19.79 -15.90 -4.96
N ALA A 30 19.87 -15.75 -3.65
CA ALA A 30 18.76 -15.98 -2.73
C ALA A 30 17.51 -15.12 -3.06
N ILE A 31 17.71 -13.89 -3.56
CA ILE A 31 16.62 -13.00 -3.99
C ILE A 31 15.96 -13.53 -5.27
N PHE A 32 16.74 -14.07 -6.21
CA PHE A 32 16.21 -14.73 -7.41
C PHE A 32 15.40 -15.99 -7.05
N THR A 33 15.85 -16.76 -6.05
CA THR A 33 15.12 -17.94 -5.58
C THR A 33 13.74 -17.57 -5.03
N LEU A 34 13.62 -16.47 -4.28
CA LEU A 34 12.31 -15.95 -3.81
C LEU A 34 11.38 -15.63 -4.98
N ALA A 35 11.89 -14.85 -5.96
CA ALA A 35 11.12 -14.45 -7.12
C ALA A 35 10.65 -15.65 -7.97
N ARG A 36 11.51 -16.66 -8.16
CA ARG A 36 11.16 -17.90 -8.87
C ARG A 36 10.10 -18.73 -8.13
N ALA A 37 10.02 -18.59 -6.82
CA ALA A 37 8.98 -19.21 -6.01
C ALA A 37 7.65 -18.41 -6.00
N GLY A 38 7.53 -17.34 -6.82
CA GLY A 38 6.35 -16.48 -6.87
C GLY A 38 6.21 -15.54 -5.66
N ILE A 39 7.21 -15.49 -4.78
CA ILE A 39 7.23 -14.59 -3.63
C ILE A 39 7.84 -13.27 -4.07
N ALA A 40 7.07 -12.19 -4.00
CA ALA A 40 7.56 -10.85 -4.30
C ALA A 40 8.68 -10.47 -3.32
N PRO A 41 9.93 -10.28 -3.79
CA PRO A 41 11.02 -9.91 -2.91
C PRO A 41 10.77 -8.48 -2.37
N PRO A 42 10.83 -8.26 -1.05
CA PRO A 42 10.65 -6.93 -0.51
C PRO A 42 11.75 -5.95 -0.95
N LEU A 43 11.42 -4.67 -1.13
CA LEU A 43 12.40 -3.60 -1.42
C LEU A 43 13.47 -3.49 -0.33
N THR A 44 13.15 -3.86 0.92
CA THR A 44 14.16 -3.88 2.00
C THR A 44 15.34 -4.78 1.68
N LEU A 45 15.14 -5.85 0.90
CA LEU A 45 16.22 -6.75 0.45
C LEU A 45 17.17 -6.11 -0.57
N PHE A 46 16.75 -5.02 -1.22
CA PHE A 46 17.52 -4.30 -2.24
C PHE A 46 18.25 -3.08 -1.68
N THR A 47 18.20 -2.87 -0.36
CA THR A 47 19.03 -1.86 0.31
C THR A 47 20.50 -2.32 0.33
N PRO A 48 21.48 -1.40 0.26
CA PRO A 48 22.90 -1.76 0.34
C PRO A 48 23.23 -2.61 1.57
N ALA A 49 22.69 -2.25 2.73
CA ALA A 49 22.89 -2.97 3.99
C ALA A 49 22.32 -4.42 3.93
N ALA A 50 21.12 -4.60 3.39
CA ALA A 50 20.54 -5.93 3.25
C ALA A 50 21.32 -6.79 2.25
N LEU A 51 21.74 -6.23 1.12
CA LEU A 51 22.53 -6.94 0.12
C LEU A 51 23.88 -7.39 0.70
N GLN A 52 24.59 -6.51 1.41
CA GLN A 52 25.83 -6.85 2.09
C GLN A 52 25.62 -7.96 3.12
N ARG A 53 24.56 -7.86 3.94
CA ARG A 53 24.19 -8.86 4.95
C ARG A 53 23.91 -10.23 4.33
N ILE A 54 23.22 -10.26 3.19
CA ILE A 54 22.94 -11.51 2.47
C ILE A 54 24.23 -12.10 1.90
N ARG A 55 25.12 -11.27 1.33
CA ARG A 55 26.41 -11.73 0.78
C ARG A 55 27.34 -12.29 1.85
N SER A 56 27.42 -11.63 3.00
CA SER A 56 28.25 -12.08 4.11
C SER A 56 27.67 -13.27 4.88
N GLY A 57 26.42 -13.66 4.59
CA GLY A 57 25.70 -14.71 5.34
C GLY A 57 25.38 -14.32 6.79
N GLN A 58 25.59 -13.06 7.18
CA GLN A 58 25.47 -12.64 8.57
C GLN A 58 24.00 -12.46 8.96
N GLY A 59 23.53 -13.27 9.90
CA GLY A 59 22.16 -13.17 10.41
C GLY A 59 21.10 -13.41 9.36
N THR A 60 21.42 -14.09 8.25
CA THR A 60 20.41 -14.62 7.32
C THR A 60 20.08 -16.06 7.70
N LYS A 61 18.83 -16.45 7.49
CA LYS A 61 18.38 -17.84 7.61
C LYS A 61 17.61 -18.21 6.37
N SER A 62 17.56 -19.50 6.08
CA SER A 62 16.68 -20.03 5.05
C SER A 62 15.58 -20.87 5.67
N ILE A 63 14.36 -20.67 5.20
CA ILE A 63 13.20 -21.49 5.54
C ILE A 63 12.98 -22.52 4.44
N LYS A 64 12.68 -23.76 4.83
CA LYS A 64 12.31 -24.81 3.88
C LYS A 64 10.83 -24.63 3.54
N VAL A 65 10.52 -24.38 2.27
CA VAL A 65 9.15 -24.26 1.76
C VAL A 65 8.91 -25.41 0.79
N THR A 66 7.84 -26.15 1.02
CA THR A 66 7.39 -27.19 0.09
C THR A 66 6.52 -26.52 -0.97
N THR A 67 6.95 -26.60 -2.22
CA THR A 67 6.17 -26.12 -3.36
C THR A 67 5.04 -27.09 -3.70
N GLU A 68 4.03 -26.65 -4.46
CA GLU A 68 2.89 -27.48 -4.87
C GLU A 68 3.32 -28.75 -5.64
N LEU A 69 4.50 -28.71 -6.27
CA LEU A 69 5.12 -29.83 -6.97
C LEU A 69 5.85 -30.84 -6.06
N LYS A 70 5.71 -30.72 -4.73
CA LYS A 70 6.42 -31.52 -3.69
C LYS A 70 7.94 -31.35 -3.64
N ASP A 71 8.52 -30.51 -4.50
CA ASP A 71 9.91 -30.09 -4.35
C ASP A 71 10.04 -29.08 -3.20
N SER A 72 11.01 -29.32 -2.32
CA SER A 72 11.32 -28.40 -1.23
C SER A 72 12.40 -27.42 -1.64
N ALA A 73 12.10 -26.12 -1.59
CA ALA A 73 13.07 -25.05 -1.82
C ALA A 73 13.50 -24.41 -0.50
N HIS A 74 14.78 -24.05 -0.40
CA HIS A 74 15.29 -23.22 0.69
C HIS A 74 15.18 -21.75 0.29
N LEU A 75 14.28 -21.03 0.93
CA LEU A 75 14.02 -19.61 0.65
C LEU A 75 14.63 -18.74 1.73
N LEU A 76 15.10 -17.55 1.37
CA LEU A 76 15.57 -16.56 2.34
C LEU A 76 14.42 -16.18 3.28
N ASP A 77 14.67 -16.20 4.59
CA ASP A 77 13.70 -15.75 5.58
C ASP A 77 13.60 -14.22 5.57
N ILE A 78 12.54 -13.72 4.91
CA ILE A 78 12.30 -12.29 4.76
C ILE A 78 11.89 -11.61 6.08
N SER A 79 11.46 -12.37 7.09
CA SER A 79 11.05 -11.80 8.39
C SER A 79 12.21 -11.24 9.21
N LEU A 80 13.45 -11.57 8.83
CA LEU A 80 14.68 -11.09 9.46
C LEU A 80 15.12 -9.70 8.98
N PHE A 81 14.39 -9.14 8.01
CA PHE A 81 14.61 -7.81 7.46
C PHE A 81 13.52 -6.86 7.94
N PRO A 82 13.80 -5.55 8.02
CA PRO A 82 12.79 -4.56 8.39
C PRO A 82 11.55 -4.64 7.50
N SER A 83 10.40 -4.22 8.05
CA SER A 83 9.19 -4.04 7.26
C SER A 83 9.37 -2.88 6.27
N GLU A 84 8.92 -3.06 5.03
CA GLU A 84 8.87 -1.97 4.04
C GLU A 84 8.02 -0.80 4.53
N GLU A 85 7.01 -1.03 5.37
CA GLU A 85 6.13 0.03 5.91
C GLU A 85 6.89 1.07 6.75
N THR A 86 8.05 0.68 7.28
CA THR A 86 8.93 1.56 8.09
C THR A 86 10.01 2.24 7.26
N MET A 87 10.10 1.91 5.96
CA MET A 87 11.11 2.46 5.06
C MET A 87 10.81 3.93 4.75
N ASP A 88 11.82 4.79 4.90
CA ASP A 88 11.73 6.19 4.49
C ASP A 88 11.87 6.36 2.96
N GLN A 89 11.55 7.57 2.49
CA GLN A 89 11.53 7.91 1.08
C GLN A 89 12.91 7.77 0.40
N ALA A 90 13.99 8.18 1.05
CA ALA A 90 15.34 8.17 0.47
C ALA A 90 15.87 6.74 0.35
N ILE A 91 15.67 5.92 1.38
CA ILE A 91 16.00 4.50 1.36
C ILE A 91 15.16 3.79 0.31
N TRP A 92 13.87 4.11 0.19
CA TRP A 92 12.99 3.52 -0.81
C TRP A 92 13.45 3.81 -2.23
N MET A 93 13.76 5.07 -2.58
CA MET A 93 14.28 5.41 -3.91
C MET A 93 15.60 4.70 -4.21
N THR A 94 16.49 4.59 -3.23
CA THR A 94 17.78 3.89 -3.37
C THR A 94 17.58 2.39 -3.60
N ALA A 95 16.71 1.76 -2.81
CA ALA A 95 16.38 0.34 -2.94
C ALA A 95 15.69 0.05 -4.27
N TYR A 96 14.79 0.94 -4.71
CA TYR A 96 14.05 0.79 -5.95
C TYR A 96 14.99 0.77 -7.17
N ASN A 97 16.00 1.64 -7.21
CA ASN A 97 17.00 1.61 -8.29
C ASN A 97 17.76 0.28 -8.36
N THR A 98 18.04 -0.34 -7.21
CA THR A 98 18.67 -1.67 -7.18
C THR A 98 17.69 -2.77 -7.58
N PHE A 99 16.41 -2.64 -7.22
CA PHE A 99 15.34 -3.50 -7.71
C PHE A 99 15.16 -3.40 -9.24
N LEU A 100 15.33 -2.23 -9.85
CA LEU A 100 15.27 -2.10 -11.31
C LEU A 100 16.38 -2.91 -11.99
N LYS A 101 17.60 -2.91 -11.43
CA LYS A 101 18.70 -3.77 -11.92
C LYS A 101 18.34 -5.26 -11.81
N PHE A 102 17.65 -5.65 -10.73
CA PHE A 102 17.13 -7.00 -10.58
C PHE A 102 16.13 -7.36 -11.67
N ILE A 103 15.12 -6.51 -11.89
CA ILE A 103 14.11 -6.75 -12.92
C ILE A 103 14.74 -6.84 -14.31
N GLN A 104 15.70 -5.95 -14.62
CA GLN A 104 16.42 -5.99 -15.89
C GLN A 104 17.13 -7.33 -16.11
N GLY A 105 17.84 -7.83 -15.08
CA GLY A 105 18.56 -9.10 -15.15
C GLY A 105 17.66 -10.34 -15.13
N ALA A 106 16.50 -10.29 -14.45
CA ALA A 106 15.64 -11.46 -14.24
C ALA A 106 14.52 -11.60 -15.26
N TYR A 107 13.95 -10.50 -15.76
CA TYR A 107 12.70 -10.48 -16.56
C TYR A 107 12.82 -9.74 -17.89
N GLY A 108 13.99 -9.18 -18.20
CA GLY A 108 14.28 -8.57 -19.49
C GLY A 108 13.81 -7.12 -19.65
N PRO A 109 14.06 -6.52 -20.84
CA PRO A 109 13.99 -5.07 -21.04
C PRO A 109 12.57 -4.51 -21.00
N GLY A 110 11.55 -5.25 -21.49
CA GLY A 110 10.16 -4.78 -21.47
C GLY A 110 9.61 -4.63 -20.05
N THR A 111 9.86 -5.62 -19.21
CA THR A 111 9.49 -5.61 -17.79
C THR A 111 10.22 -4.50 -17.04
N TYR A 112 11.52 -4.37 -17.27
CA TYR A 112 12.33 -3.27 -16.72
C TYR A 112 11.76 -1.91 -17.08
N LEU A 113 11.45 -1.68 -18.36
CA LEU A 113 10.90 -0.42 -18.83
C LEU A 113 9.56 -0.10 -18.17
N GLY A 114 8.68 -1.11 -18.00
CA GLY A 114 7.42 -0.93 -17.28
C GLY A 114 7.61 -0.49 -15.83
N PHE A 115 8.50 -1.16 -15.08
CA PHE A 115 8.81 -0.78 -13.69
C PHE A 115 9.55 0.56 -13.57
N ALA A 116 10.38 0.92 -14.55
CA ALA A 116 11.06 2.21 -14.61
C ALA A 116 10.04 3.34 -14.81
N LYS A 117 9.10 3.17 -15.76
CA LYS A 117 8.00 4.13 -15.97
C LYS A 117 7.08 4.24 -14.75
N HIS A 118 6.77 3.12 -14.09
CA HIS A 118 6.02 3.11 -12.83
C HIS A 118 6.71 3.94 -11.74
N PHE A 119 8.02 3.75 -11.57
CA PHE A 119 8.82 4.53 -10.63
C PHE A 119 8.81 6.03 -10.97
N GLU A 120 9.10 6.35 -12.23
CA GLU A 120 9.11 7.72 -12.74
C GLU A 120 7.77 8.42 -12.53
N ALA A 121 6.65 7.73 -12.82
CA ALA A 121 5.30 8.25 -12.62
C ALA A 121 5.03 8.58 -11.14
N MET A 122 5.50 7.75 -10.20
CA MET A 122 5.33 8.03 -8.77
C MET A 122 6.17 9.22 -8.31
N ILE A 123 7.47 9.26 -8.66
CA ILE A 123 8.37 10.32 -8.16
C ILE A 123 8.18 11.67 -8.86
N SER A 124 7.59 11.67 -10.06
CA SER A 124 7.27 12.91 -10.80
C SER A 124 6.00 13.58 -10.30
N ASP A 125 5.23 12.90 -9.45
CA ASP A 125 4.03 13.47 -8.87
C ASP A 125 4.37 14.55 -7.84
N SER A 126 3.74 15.72 -7.95
CA SER A 126 3.99 16.85 -7.05
C SER A 126 3.67 16.55 -5.58
N GLU A 127 2.75 15.61 -5.34
CA GLU A 127 2.32 15.20 -4.00
C GLU A 127 3.11 13.97 -3.49
N PHE A 128 4.12 13.48 -4.21
CA PHE A 128 4.88 12.28 -3.87
C PHE A 128 5.43 12.30 -2.44
N LYS A 129 5.96 13.45 -2.01
CA LYS A 129 6.54 13.61 -0.67
C LYS A 129 5.47 13.49 0.42
N ASP A 130 4.34 14.17 0.25
CA ASP A 130 3.28 14.24 1.25
C ASP A 130 2.49 12.93 1.33
N TRP A 131 2.39 12.22 0.21
CA TRP A 131 1.65 10.95 0.08
C TRP A 131 2.56 9.74 -0.07
N PHE A 132 3.83 9.83 0.34
CA PHE A 132 4.82 8.78 0.13
C PHE A 132 4.35 7.41 0.62
N GLN A 133 3.68 7.34 1.77
CA GLN A 133 3.12 6.09 2.30
C GLN A 133 2.13 5.44 1.32
N ALA A 134 1.22 6.23 0.73
CA ALA A 134 0.24 5.72 -0.24
C ALA A 134 0.93 5.18 -1.50
N PHE A 135 1.95 5.88 -1.99
CA PHE A 135 2.75 5.46 -3.14
C PHE A 135 3.54 4.17 -2.87
N ARG A 136 4.15 4.05 -1.69
CA ARG A 136 4.84 2.84 -1.27
C ARG A 136 3.89 1.65 -1.17
N ASP A 137 2.71 1.82 -0.57
CA ASP A 137 1.71 0.76 -0.46
C ASP A 137 1.15 0.35 -1.83
N PHE A 138 0.99 1.33 -2.73
CA PHE A 138 0.64 1.07 -4.12
C PHE A 138 1.71 0.25 -4.84
N ASP A 139 2.98 0.62 -4.69
CA ASP A 139 4.11 -0.13 -5.25
C ASP A 139 4.18 -1.58 -4.73
N ILE A 140 4.05 -1.79 -3.41
CA ILE A 140 4.00 -3.13 -2.79
C ILE A 140 2.93 -3.98 -3.45
N ARG A 141 1.73 -3.41 -3.68
CA ARG A 141 0.61 -4.11 -4.32
C ARG A 141 0.94 -4.46 -5.77
N ILE A 142 1.49 -3.53 -6.55
CA ILE A 142 1.87 -3.77 -7.95
C ILE A 142 2.93 -4.87 -8.05
N ARG A 143 4.00 -4.81 -7.25
CA ARG A 143 5.01 -5.87 -7.19
C ARG A 143 4.40 -7.20 -6.80
N SER A 144 3.59 -7.26 -5.74
CA SER A 144 2.92 -8.49 -5.29
C SER A 144 2.09 -9.14 -6.40
N GLN A 145 1.32 -8.34 -7.15
CA GLN A 145 0.56 -8.82 -8.30
C GLN A 145 1.47 -9.34 -9.41
N PHE A 146 2.54 -8.61 -9.73
CA PHE A 146 3.48 -9.00 -10.77
C PHE A 146 4.14 -10.36 -10.51
N PHE A 147 4.60 -10.61 -9.28
CA PHE A 147 5.23 -11.91 -8.94
C PHE A 147 4.23 -13.06 -8.83
N THR A 148 2.95 -12.76 -8.63
CA THR A 148 1.86 -13.76 -8.71
C THR A 148 1.52 -14.08 -10.17
N LYS A 149 1.44 -13.05 -11.02
CA LYS A 149 1.13 -13.16 -12.44
C LYS A 149 1.85 -12.03 -13.16
N ALA A 150 2.85 -12.35 -13.98
CA ALA A 150 3.65 -11.35 -14.66
C ALA A 150 2.81 -10.52 -15.66
N PHE A 151 3.10 -9.22 -15.71
CA PHE A 151 2.55 -8.26 -16.67
C PHE A 151 3.53 -7.10 -16.88
N ILE A 152 3.31 -6.29 -17.91
CA ILE A 152 4.08 -5.06 -18.15
C ILE A 152 3.25 -3.89 -17.64
N ILE A 153 3.83 -3.07 -16.77
CA ILE A 153 3.16 -1.89 -16.22
C ILE A 153 3.14 -0.79 -17.30
N ASN A 154 1.97 -0.17 -17.45
CA ASN A 154 1.80 0.99 -18.32
C ASN A 154 1.08 2.12 -17.55
N PRO A 155 1.82 3.12 -17.04
CA PRO A 155 1.22 4.22 -16.27
C PRO A 155 0.22 5.09 -17.05
N ALA A 156 0.21 5.00 -18.39
CA ALA A 156 -0.72 5.74 -19.23
C ALA A 156 -2.12 5.10 -19.32
N GLU A 157 -2.31 3.89 -18.78
CA GLU A 157 -3.61 3.23 -18.77
C GLU A 157 -4.51 3.70 -17.61
N ASP A 158 -5.80 3.90 -17.89
CA ASP A 158 -6.81 4.28 -16.88
C ASP A 158 -6.83 3.33 -15.66
N ALA A 159 -6.55 2.04 -15.89
CA ALA A 159 -6.50 1.05 -14.83
C ALA A 159 -5.41 1.37 -13.78
N TYR A 160 -4.27 1.93 -14.21
CA TYR A 160 -3.20 2.34 -13.32
C TYR A 160 -3.66 3.50 -12.42
N GLY A 161 -4.27 4.54 -13.01
CA GLY A 161 -4.83 5.67 -12.27
C GLY A 161 -5.86 5.25 -11.23
N LYS A 162 -6.77 4.33 -11.58
CA LYS A 162 -7.77 3.76 -10.65
C LYS A 162 -7.12 3.03 -9.46
N LEU A 163 -6.07 2.24 -9.71
CA LEU A 163 -5.39 1.50 -8.65
C LEU A 163 -4.62 2.43 -7.70
N LEU A 164 -3.94 3.44 -8.24
CA LEU A 164 -3.26 4.47 -7.47
C LEU A 164 -4.25 5.28 -6.63
N GLN A 165 -5.38 5.67 -7.20
CA GLN A 165 -6.45 6.36 -6.47
C GLN A 165 -6.97 5.51 -5.31
N GLY A 166 -7.19 4.22 -5.54
CA GLY A 166 -7.56 3.29 -4.47
C GLY A 166 -6.53 3.24 -3.34
N ALA A 167 -5.23 3.38 -3.65
CA ALA A 167 -4.18 3.45 -2.62
C ALA A 167 -4.25 4.74 -1.81
N ASN A 168 -4.41 5.89 -2.46
CA ASN A 168 -4.60 7.18 -1.77
C ASN A 168 -5.82 7.15 -0.86
N ASN A 169 -6.95 6.62 -1.36
CA ASN A 169 -8.17 6.48 -0.56
C ASN A 169 -7.94 5.65 0.71
N ARG A 170 -7.19 4.53 0.62
CA ARG A 170 -6.85 3.70 1.78
C ARG A 170 -5.96 4.44 2.78
N ALA A 171 -4.96 5.18 2.31
CA ALA A 171 -4.09 5.98 3.17
C ALA A 171 -4.88 7.07 3.92
N LEU A 172 -5.86 7.71 3.26
CA LEU A 172 -6.70 8.72 3.91
C LEU A 172 -7.62 8.11 4.98
N MET A 173 -8.11 6.88 4.75
CA MET A 173 -8.91 6.17 5.76
C MET A 173 -8.08 5.72 6.96
N SER A 174 -6.80 5.36 6.79
CA SER A 174 -5.94 4.94 7.91
C SER A 174 -5.54 6.11 8.83
N VAL A 175 -5.31 7.31 8.28
CA VAL A 175 -5.03 8.54 9.06
C VAL A 175 -6.25 8.98 9.90
N THR A 176 -7.47 8.66 9.46
CA THR A 176 -8.70 9.01 10.18
C THR A 176 -8.99 8.07 11.36
N THR A 177 -8.23 6.98 11.51
CA THR A 177 -8.31 6.05 12.65
C THR A 177 -7.03 6.09 13.48
N PRO A 178 -6.96 6.89 14.56
CA PRO A 178 -5.87 6.74 15.51
C PRO A 178 -6.01 5.38 16.22
N PHE A 179 -5.10 4.48 15.92
CA PHE A 179 -4.89 3.22 16.63
C PHE A 179 -4.32 3.54 18.02
N SER A 180 -5.18 3.88 18.99
CA SER A 180 -4.81 3.72 20.39
C SER A 180 -4.89 2.24 20.70
N ALA A 181 -3.72 1.60 20.85
CA ALA A 181 -3.63 0.28 21.45
C ALA A 181 -4.42 0.29 22.78
N PRO A 182 -5.25 -0.72 23.08
CA PRO A 182 -5.85 -0.84 24.39
C PRO A 182 -4.73 -0.88 25.44
N PRO A 183 -4.84 -0.18 26.58
CA PRO A 183 -3.95 -0.44 27.69
C PRO A 183 -4.10 -1.93 28.04
N ALA A 184 -2.97 -2.63 28.15
CA ALA A 184 -2.92 -3.97 28.66
C ALA A 184 -3.59 -3.98 30.04
N ILE A 185 -4.80 -4.53 30.12
CA ILE A 185 -5.42 -4.83 31.41
C ILE A 185 -4.54 -5.91 32.03
N ALA A 186 -3.77 -5.52 33.04
CA ALA A 186 -3.06 -6.44 33.90
C ALA A 186 -4.10 -7.38 34.52
N ASN A 187 -4.11 -8.64 34.08
CA ASN A 187 -4.85 -9.69 34.76
C ASN A 187 -4.15 -9.95 36.09
N THR A 188 -4.57 -9.24 37.13
CA THR A 188 -4.30 -9.60 38.52
C THR A 188 -5.21 -10.77 38.87
N SER A 189 -4.71 -11.99 38.66
CA SER A 189 -5.36 -13.22 39.12
C SER A 189 -5.35 -13.26 40.64
N THR A 190 -6.38 -12.69 41.26
CA THR A 190 -6.67 -12.94 42.68
C THR A 190 -7.66 -14.10 42.72
N SER A 191 -7.16 -15.26 43.14
CA SER A 191 -7.93 -16.43 43.50
C SER A 191 -8.94 -16.10 44.59
N ASN A 192 -10.22 -16.41 44.37
CA ASN A 192 -11.12 -16.80 45.46
C ASN A 192 -12.18 -17.77 44.96
N THR A 193 -12.11 -18.96 45.53
CA THR A 193 -13.06 -20.06 45.51
C THR A 193 -14.42 -19.67 46.07
N THR A 194 -15.51 -20.10 45.45
CA THR A 194 -16.63 -20.75 46.15
C THR A 194 -17.56 -21.45 45.17
N SER A 195 -17.94 -22.65 45.59
CA SER A 195 -18.73 -23.69 44.96
C SER A 195 -20.25 -23.43 45.04
N GLY A 196 -21.01 -23.92 44.05
CA GLY A 196 -22.46 -23.97 44.12
C GLY A 196 -23.10 -24.62 42.88
N SER A 197 -23.64 -25.82 43.06
CA SER A 197 -24.22 -26.72 42.05
C SER A 197 -25.69 -26.42 41.72
N GLY A 198 -26.14 -26.72 40.49
CA GLY A 198 -27.50 -27.23 40.23
C GLY A 198 -28.34 -26.53 39.13
N PRO A 199 -29.27 -27.24 38.47
CA PRO A 199 -29.51 -27.13 37.02
C PRO A 199 -30.91 -26.63 36.62
N HIS A 200 -31.05 -26.00 35.45
CA HIS A 200 -32.25 -26.18 34.61
C HIS A 200 -32.03 -25.76 33.16
N ARG A 201 -32.24 -26.74 32.28
CA ARG A 201 -32.21 -26.68 30.83
C ARG A 201 -33.61 -26.34 30.33
N THR A 202 -33.77 -25.25 29.59
CA THR A 202 -34.89 -25.04 28.67
C THR A 202 -34.35 -24.52 27.35
N GLU A 203 -34.44 -25.37 26.34
CA GLU A 203 -34.00 -25.13 24.97
C GLU A 203 -34.90 -24.11 24.26
N LYS A 204 -34.29 -23.13 23.60
CA LYS A 204 -34.88 -22.32 22.53
C LYS A 204 -33.85 -22.06 21.42
N PRO A 205 -34.29 -21.85 20.17
CA PRO A 205 -33.63 -22.40 18.98
C PRO A 205 -32.53 -21.49 18.38
N ASN A 206 -31.48 -22.16 17.88
CA ASN A 206 -30.49 -21.75 16.87
C ASN A 206 -30.32 -20.25 16.59
N ALA A 207 -29.38 -19.63 17.32
CA ALA A 207 -28.71 -18.42 16.88
C ALA A 207 -27.75 -18.74 15.71
N ARG A 208 -28.11 -18.31 14.50
CA ARG A 208 -27.17 -18.15 13.38
C ARG A 208 -25.95 -17.38 13.88
N MET A 209 -24.75 -17.89 13.61
CA MET A 209 -23.49 -17.17 13.82
C MET A 209 -23.57 -15.79 13.15
N GLN A 210 -23.69 -14.74 13.97
CA GLN A 210 -23.44 -13.36 13.59
C GLN A 210 -21.97 -13.08 13.93
N PRO A 211 -21.08 -12.86 12.95
CA PRO A 211 -19.64 -12.72 13.18
C PRO A 211 -19.23 -11.39 13.84
N TYR A 212 -20.18 -10.54 14.26
CA TYR A 212 -19.91 -9.30 14.97
C TYR A 212 -20.80 -9.21 16.21
N GLY A 213 -20.19 -9.37 17.38
CA GLY A 213 -20.84 -9.11 18.66
C GLY A 213 -21.23 -7.64 18.78
N ASN A 214 -22.47 -7.39 19.19
CA ASN A 214 -23.07 -6.08 19.48
C ASN A 214 -22.39 -5.37 20.67
N GLN A 215 -21.09 -5.10 20.58
CA GLN A 215 -20.43 -4.15 21.47
C GLN A 215 -20.35 -2.79 20.78
N LYS A 216 -21.04 -1.81 21.37
CA LYS A 216 -21.01 -0.39 21.03
C LYS A 216 -19.58 0.17 21.14
N ARG A 217 -18.72 -0.13 20.17
CA ARG A 217 -17.44 0.58 19.98
C ARG A 217 -17.71 1.72 19.00
N ASN A 218 -17.65 2.95 19.51
CA ASN A 218 -17.63 4.15 18.68
C ASN A 218 -16.25 4.26 18.05
N SER A 219 -16.12 3.73 16.83
CA SER A 219 -14.91 3.71 16.02
C SER A 219 -14.61 5.03 15.31
N PHE A 220 -15.42 6.07 15.51
CA PHE A 220 -15.27 7.38 14.87
C PHE A 220 -14.96 8.42 15.96
N ARG A 221 -13.69 8.79 16.13
CA ARG A 221 -13.25 9.80 17.12
C ARG A 221 -12.91 11.16 16.49
N VAL A 222 -12.93 11.25 15.16
CA VAL A 222 -12.88 12.51 14.41
C VAL A 222 -14.28 12.66 13.81
N ASN A 223 -14.94 13.80 13.99
CA ASN A 223 -16.29 14.07 13.44
C ASN A 223 -16.23 13.96 11.91
N PRO A 224 -16.54 12.80 11.30
CA PRO A 224 -16.30 12.60 9.89
C PRO A 224 -17.47 13.25 9.15
N LEU A 225 -17.20 14.06 8.12
CA LEU A 225 -18.26 14.64 7.31
C LEU A 225 -19.21 13.53 6.81
N CYS A 226 -20.51 13.67 7.09
CA CYS A 226 -21.48 12.74 6.52
C CYS A 226 -21.59 12.97 5.00
N LEU A 227 -21.17 11.98 4.21
CA LEU A 227 -21.22 12.06 2.74
C LEU A 227 -22.65 12.11 2.16
N ARG A 228 -23.66 11.78 2.98
CA ARG A 228 -25.07 11.89 2.63
C ARG A 228 -25.59 13.30 2.90
N CYS A 229 -25.49 13.81 4.12
CA CYS A 229 -26.14 15.07 4.48
C CYS A 229 -25.19 16.26 4.70
N GLY A 230 -23.89 16.10 4.44
CA GLY A 230 -22.89 17.15 4.61
C GLY A 230 -22.69 17.63 6.06
N ALA A 231 -23.20 16.92 7.07
CA ALA A 231 -23.04 17.31 8.47
C ALA A 231 -21.57 17.15 8.88
N LYS A 232 -20.97 18.24 9.37
CA LYS A 232 -19.59 18.30 9.84
C LYS A 232 -19.37 17.67 11.21
N ASP A 233 -20.45 17.50 11.98
CA ASP A 233 -20.39 16.93 13.34
C ASP A 233 -20.36 15.40 13.36
N GLY A 234 -20.45 14.77 12.19
CA GLY A 234 -20.33 13.33 12.05
C GLY A 234 -21.46 12.51 12.66
N HIS A 235 -21.86 11.45 11.97
CA HIS A 235 -22.79 10.46 12.51
C HIS A 235 -22.69 9.15 11.74
N ARG A 236 -23.17 8.07 12.36
CA ARG A 236 -23.29 6.79 11.66
C ARG A 236 -24.34 6.89 10.57
N ALA A 237 -24.17 6.15 9.49
CA ALA A 237 -25.13 6.14 8.38
C ALA A 237 -26.57 5.81 8.83
N VAL A 238 -26.72 4.96 9.85
CA VAL A 238 -28.02 4.60 10.45
C VAL A 238 -28.70 5.76 11.20
N ASP A 239 -27.90 6.71 11.69
CA ASP A 239 -28.37 7.89 12.41
C ASP A 239 -28.59 9.09 11.46
N CYS A 240 -28.24 8.93 10.18
CA CYS A 240 -28.47 9.95 9.16
C CYS A 240 -29.96 10.03 8.81
N LYS A 241 -30.64 11.05 9.33
CA LYS A 241 -32.06 11.31 9.04
C LYS A 241 -32.31 12.01 7.70
N ALA A 242 -31.25 12.37 6.97
CA ALA A 242 -31.40 13.07 5.70
C ALA A 242 -31.89 12.10 4.62
N ALA A 243 -33.13 12.28 4.16
CA ALA A 243 -33.65 11.52 3.03
C ALA A 243 -32.95 11.88 1.71
N GLN A 244 -32.36 13.07 1.64
CA GLN A 244 -31.76 13.68 0.45
C GLN A 244 -30.36 14.22 0.75
N PRO A 245 -29.45 14.29 -0.23
CA PRO A 245 -28.21 15.02 -0.06
C PRO A 245 -28.43 16.50 0.18
N THR A 246 -27.47 17.14 0.83
CA THR A 246 -27.59 18.54 1.29
C THR A 246 -27.84 19.54 0.18
N ARG A 247 -27.47 19.23 -1.07
CA ARG A 247 -27.53 20.21 -2.15
C ARG A 247 -28.38 19.79 -3.35
N HIS A 248 -28.40 18.52 -3.77
CA HIS A 248 -29.31 18.02 -4.82
C HIS A 248 -29.56 16.50 -4.67
N GLY A 249 -30.60 15.99 -5.34
CA GLY A 249 -31.33 14.73 -5.10
C GLY A 249 -30.53 13.43 -4.85
N PRO A 250 -31.22 12.33 -4.50
CA PRO A 250 -30.58 11.16 -3.95
C PRO A 250 -29.90 10.38 -5.08
N PHE A 251 -28.65 10.01 -4.91
CA PHE A 251 -27.98 9.08 -5.80
C PHE A 251 -27.33 7.97 -5.00
N GLN A 252 -27.34 6.76 -5.57
CA GLN A 252 -26.90 5.56 -4.89
C GLN A 252 -25.42 5.32 -5.17
N ILE A 253 -24.68 4.90 -4.14
CA ILE A 253 -23.26 4.59 -4.24
C ILE A 253 -23.01 3.18 -3.71
N TYR A 254 -22.01 2.52 -4.28
CA TYR A 254 -21.48 1.27 -3.75
C TYR A 254 -20.00 1.45 -3.38
N ALA A 255 -19.56 0.70 -2.37
CA ALA A 255 -18.17 0.68 -1.94
C ALA A 255 -17.51 -0.60 -2.46
N ASN A 256 -16.29 -0.50 -2.98
CA ASN A 256 -15.44 -1.64 -3.29
C ASN A 256 -14.01 -1.39 -2.78
N LYS A 257 -13.07 -2.30 -3.07
CA LYS A 257 -11.67 -2.23 -2.63
C LYS A 257 -10.88 -1.03 -3.19
N ASP A 258 -11.39 -0.39 -4.26
CA ASP A 258 -10.74 0.69 -4.99
C ASP A 258 -11.40 2.05 -4.69
N GLY A 259 -12.57 2.10 -4.03
CA GLY A 259 -13.19 3.34 -3.58
C GLY A 259 -14.72 3.31 -3.51
N LEU A 260 -15.32 4.51 -3.54
CA LEU A 260 -16.77 4.74 -3.60
C LEU A 260 -17.16 5.10 -5.02
N PHE A 261 -18.17 4.43 -5.56
CA PHE A 261 -18.59 4.57 -6.95
C PHE A 261 -20.10 4.79 -7.04
N ARG A 262 -20.54 5.57 -8.03
CA ARG A 262 -21.97 5.76 -8.31
C ARG A 262 -22.56 4.53 -9.00
N ILE A 263 -23.69 4.05 -8.47
CA ILE A 263 -24.49 3.01 -9.12
C ILE A 263 -25.08 3.59 -10.42
N GLY A 264 -24.87 2.90 -11.53
CA GLY A 264 -25.41 3.22 -12.86
C GLY A 264 -24.46 3.94 -13.80
N SER A 265 -23.52 4.75 -13.30
CA SER A 265 -22.52 5.44 -14.14
C SER A 265 -21.08 5.02 -13.85
N ASP A 266 -20.82 4.29 -12.77
CA ASP A 266 -19.49 3.88 -12.32
C ASP A 266 -18.48 5.04 -12.15
N ASN A 267 -18.98 6.26 -12.02
CA ASN A 267 -18.13 7.42 -11.75
C ASN A 267 -17.62 7.35 -10.31
N PRO A 268 -16.29 7.44 -10.08
CA PRO A 268 -15.74 7.50 -8.74
C PRO A 268 -16.17 8.78 -8.01
N VAL A 269 -16.49 8.61 -6.73
CA VAL A 269 -16.86 9.70 -5.83
C VAL A 269 -15.58 10.24 -5.17
N CYS A 270 -15.28 11.53 -5.33
CA CYS A 270 -14.07 12.12 -4.76
C CYS A 270 -14.22 12.36 -3.25
N PHE A 271 -13.74 11.42 -2.44
CA PHE A 271 -13.80 11.51 -0.98
C PHE A 271 -13.00 12.70 -0.44
N THR A 272 -11.80 12.96 -0.96
CA THR A 272 -10.94 14.10 -0.58
C THR A 272 -11.65 15.44 -0.78
N TYR A 273 -12.26 15.63 -1.95
CA TYR A 273 -13.03 16.83 -2.26
C TYR A 273 -14.24 17.00 -1.33
N ASN A 274 -14.96 15.90 -1.06
CA ASN A 274 -16.11 15.96 -0.16
C ASN A 274 -15.66 16.29 1.27
N LEU A 275 -14.62 15.63 1.80
CA LEU A 275 -14.09 15.84 3.15
C LEU A 275 -13.57 17.26 3.39
N ALA A 276 -12.99 17.91 2.37
CA ALA A 276 -12.56 19.31 2.48
C ALA A 276 -13.74 20.24 2.80
N GLY A 277 -14.99 19.85 2.49
CA GLY A 277 -16.19 20.63 2.79
C GLY A 277 -16.29 21.94 1.98
N GLU A 278 -15.46 22.10 0.95
CA GLU A 278 -15.32 23.33 0.15
C GLU A 278 -16.06 23.27 -1.18
N CYS A 279 -17.15 22.49 -1.28
CA CYS A 279 -17.99 22.54 -2.46
C CYS A 279 -18.52 23.98 -2.65
N ARG A 280 -17.93 24.72 -3.58
CA ARG A 280 -18.35 26.05 -4.05
C ARG A 280 -18.67 25.89 -5.52
N TYR A 281 -19.93 25.63 -5.82
CA TYR A 281 -20.39 25.42 -7.20
C TYR A 281 -20.26 26.72 -7.99
N SER A 282 -19.34 26.73 -8.96
CA SER A 282 -19.28 27.69 -10.05
C SER A 282 -18.81 26.88 -11.27
N GLY A 283 -19.71 26.64 -12.21
CA GLY A 283 -19.60 25.57 -13.21
C GLY A 283 -18.30 25.53 -14.03
N GLY A 284 -18.00 24.33 -14.52
CA GLY A 284 -16.93 24.00 -15.47
C GLY A 284 -15.73 23.25 -14.86
N GLY A 285 -15.50 22.00 -15.31
CA GLY A 285 -14.19 21.32 -15.24
C GLY A 285 -14.11 19.93 -14.58
N HIS A 286 -13.53 18.96 -15.32
CA HIS A 286 -13.04 17.59 -15.01
C HIS A 286 -14.03 16.41 -14.79
N VAL A 287 -14.13 15.50 -15.77
CA VAL A 287 -15.20 14.47 -15.88
C VAL A 287 -14.98 13.22 -15.00
N VAL A 288 -13.81 13.05 -14.37
CA VAL A 288 -13.44 11.74 -13.79
C VAL A 288 -14.09 11.50 -12.43
N HIS A 289 -14.27 12.52 -11.58
CA HIS A 289 -14.83 12.34 -10.24
C HIS A 289 -16.02 13.23 -9.95
N ILE A 290 -17.01 12.68 -9.24
CA ILE A 290 -18.25 13.37 -8.88
C ILE A 290 -18.29 13.75 -7.39
N CYS A 291 -18.94 14.86 -7.07
CA CYS A 291 -19.19 15.28 -5.68
C CYS A 291 -20.41 14.56 -5.08
N SER A 292 -20.27 13.97 -3.90
CA SER A 292 -21.40 13.28 -3.23
C SER A 292 -22.36 14.22 -2.52
N LEU A 293 -21.92 15.43 -2.19
CA LEU A 293 -22.75 16.41 -1.50
C LEU A 293 -23.81 17.02 -2.44
N CYS A 294 -23.58 16.94 -3.75
CA CYS A 294 -24.39 17.55 -4.80
C CYS A 294 -24.96 16.54 -5.80
N GLY A 295 -25.28 15.30 -5.38
CA GLY A 295 -25.98 14.37 -6.26
C GLY A 295 -25.13 13.76 -7.40
N GLY A 296 -23.85 14.13 -7.50
CA GLY A 296 -23.03 13.89 -8.69
C GLY A 296 -23.35 14.79 -9.88
N ASP A 297 -24.03 15.92 -9.65
CA ASP A 297 -24.43 16.87 -10.70
C ASP A 297 -23.30 17.81 -11.13
N HIS A 298 -22.17 17.76 -10.42
CA HIS A 298 -20.98 18.49 -10.81
C HIS A 298 -19.72 17.68 -10.53
N PRO A 299 -18.67 17.96 -11.32
CA PRO A 299 -17.36 17.37 -11.10
C PRO A 299 -16.70 17.88 -9.82
N ALA A 300 -15.84 17.07 -9.22
CA ALA A 300 -14.99 17.48 -8.11
C ALA A 300 -13.85 18.37 -8.62
N ILE A 301 -14.12 19.66 -8.89
CA ILE A 301 -13.23 20.62 -9.60
C ILE A 301 -11.87 20.83 -8.91
N ARG A 302 -11.75 20.55 -7.60
CA ARG A 302 -10.48 20.59 -6.84
C ARG A 302 -9.91 19.20 -6.57
N CYS A 303 -10.37 18.18 -7.28
CA CYS A 303 -9.71 16.88 -7.25
C CYS A 303 -8.32 17.06 -7.89
N THR A 304 -7.26 16.91 -7.11
CA THR A 304 -5.87 17.14 -7.54
C THR A 304 -5.36 16.13 -8.57
N ARG A 305 -6.17 15.13 -8.97
CA ARG A 305 -5.78 14.16 -9.99
C ARG A 305 -6.88 13.84 -11.00
N ASN A 306 -6.46 13.91 -12.27
CA ASN A 306 -7.11 13.46 -13.49
C ASN A 306 -7.08 11.94 -13.56
#